data_AF-A0A538I119-F1
#
_entry.id   AF-A0A538I119-F1
#
_cell.length_a   1.000
_cell.length_b   1.000
_cell.length_c   1.000
_cell.angle_alpha   90.00
_cell.angle_beta   90.00
_cell.angle_gamma   90.00
#
_symmetry.space_group_name_H-M   'P 1'
#
loop_
_entity.id
_entity.type
_entity.pdbx_description
1 polymer ?
#
loop_
_entity_poly.entity_id
_entity_poly.type
_entity_poly.pdbx_seq_one_letter_code
_entity_poly.pdbx_strand_id
1 'polypeptide(L)' 'MADQATVSLLRWLRRQLRQSTPLREHLEAAVANDDPDEARRVLERFSFTDAQRRHVEGLIARWEETRGRE' A
#
# COMPACT_ATOMS: atom_id res chain seq x y z
N MET A 1 12.45 5.22 9.01
CA MET A 1 11.62 4.24 9.76
C MET A 1 10.35 4.06 8.94
N ALA A 2 9.98 2.84 8.53
CA ALA A 2 8.75 2.67 7.76
C ALA A 2 7.57 3.28 8.53
N ASP A 3 6.94 4.28 7.92
CA ASP A 3 5.90 5.10 8.57
C ASP A 3 4.73 4.21 9.03
N GLN A 4 4.10 4.60 10.13
CA GLN A 4 2.99 3.85 10.73
C GLN A 4 1.84 3.60 9.74
N ALA A 5 1.66 4.50 8.75
CA ALA A 5 0.72 4.33 7.65
C ALA A 5 1.09 3.13 6.76
N THR A 6 2.36 3.00 6.38
CA THR A 6 2.89 1.92 5.52
C THR A 6 2.74 0.55 6.18
N VAL A 7 3.01 0.46 7.49
CA VAL A 7 2.82 -0.79 8.27
C VAL A 7 1.34 -1.15 8.38
N SER A 8 0.46 -0.16 8.52
CA SER A 8 -1.00 -0.37 8.57
C SER A 8 -1.55 -0.88 7.23
N LEU A 9 -1.07 -0.32 6.12
CA LEU A 9 -1.39 -0.76 4.76
C LEU A 9 -1.00 -2.23 4.53
N LEU A 10 0.25 -2.59 4.85
CA LEU A 10 0.74 -3.96 4.73
C LEU A 10 -0.03 -4.93 5.61
N ARG A 11 -0.35 -4.54 6.85
CA ARG A 11 -1.11 -5.40 7.78
C ARG A 11 -2.52 -5.68 7.25
N TRP A 12 -3.19 -4.66 6.73
CA TRP A 12 -4.50 -4.80 6.13
C TRP A 12 -4.45 -5.66 4.85
N LEU A 13 -3.48 -5.42 3.96
CA LEU A 13 -3.30 -6.19 2.72
C LEU A 13 -2.95 -7.66 2.97
N ARG A 14 -2.05 -7.94 3.92
CA ARG A 14 -1.74 -9.33 4.32
C ARG A 14 -2.97 -10.08 4.82
N ARG A 15 -3.94 -9.37 5.41
CA ARG A 15 -5.19 -9.96 5.87
C ARG A 15 -6.21 -10.17 4.74
N GLN A 16 -6.23 -9.29 3.73
CA GLN A 16 -7.09 -9.44 2.57
C GLN A 16 -6.56 -10.50 1.58
N LEU A 17 -5.25 -10.54 1.35
CA LEU A 17 -4.62 -11.38 0.35
C LEU A 17 -4.04 -12.65 0.95
N ARG A 18 -4.83 -13.47 1.65
CA ARG A 18 -4.32 -14.66 2.37
C ARG A 18 -3.53 -15.67 1.51
N GLN A 19 -3.58 -15.58 0.18
CA GLN A 19 -2.79 -16.36 -0.77
C GLN A 19 -1.50 -15.60 -1.16
N SER A 20 -0.36 -16.31 -1.24
CA SER A 20 0.86 -15.77 -1.87
C SER A 20 0.56 -15.52 -3.34
N THR A 21 0.43 -14.25 -3.68
CA THR A 21 0.13 -13.78 -5.04
C THR A 21 1.28 -12.88 -5.47
N PRO A 22 1.71 -12.92 -6.74
CA PRO A 22 2.81 -12.07 -7.25
C PRO A 22 2.60 -10.59 -6.91
N LEU A 23 1.35 -10.15 -6.89
CA LEU A 23 0.95 -8.79 -6.52
C LEU A 23 1.35 -8.41 -5.08
N ARG A 24 1.37 -9.36 -4.14
CA ARG A 24 1.87 -9.13 -2.78
C ARG A 24 3.37 -8.81 -2.80
N GLU A 25 4.15 -9.57 -3.56
CA GLU A 25 5.61 -9.37 -3.64
C GLU A 25 5.95 -8.02 -4.26
N HIS A 26 5.23 -7.61 -5.32
CA HIS A 26 5.35 -6.28 -5.91
C HIS A 26 5.06 -5.17 -4.89
N LEU A 27 4.05 -5.35 -4.05
CA LEU A 27 3.70 -4.37 -3.03
C LEU A 27 4.73 -4.33 -1.88
N GLU A 28 5.26 -5.49 -1.48
CA GLU A 28 6.35 -5.55 -0.49
C GLU A 28 7.62 -4.89 -1.05
N ALA A 29 7.91 -5.06 -2.34
CA ALA A 29 8.99 -4.36 -3.03
C ALA A 29 8.72 -2.85 -3.12
N ALA A 30 7.51 -2.41 -3.43
CA ALA A 30 7.14 -1.00 -3.44
C ALA A 30 7.40 -0.34 -2.08
N VAL A 31 6.97 -0.99 -0.99
CA VAL A 31 7.24 -0.50 0.36
C VAL A 31 8.73 -0.49 0.69
N ALA A 32 9.48 -1.53 0.32
CA ALA A 32 10.92 -1.62 0.58
C ALA A 32 11.73 -0.55 -0.18
N ASN A 33 11.26 -0.12 -1.36
CA ASN A 33 11.88 0.92 -2.18
C ASN A 33 11.30 2.32 -1.93
N ASP A 34 10.41 2.44 -0.96
CA ASP A 34 9.67 3.65 -0.64
C ASP A 34 8.86 4.22 -1.83
N ASP A 35 8.27 3.37 -2.67
CA ASP A 35 7.62 3.73 -3.94
C ASP A 35 6.08 3.71 -3.82
N PRO A 36 5.44 4.86 -3.50
CA PRO A 36 3.98 4.94 -3.36
C PRO A 36 3.24 4.78 -4.71
N ASP A 37 3.86 5.14 -5.83
CA ASP A 37 3.27 5.01 -7.15
C ASP A 37 3.14 3.55 -7.59
N GLU A 38 4.17 2.74 -7.35
CA GLU A 38 4.12 1.30 -7.60
C GLU A 38 3.08 0.63 -6.70
N ALA A 39 2.99 1.04 -5.42
CA ALA A 39 1.94 0.54 -4.54
C ALA A 39 0.54 0.86 -5.09
N ARG A 40 0.32 2.09 -5.58
CA ARG A 40 -0.94 2.51 -6.23
C ARG A 40 -1.26 1.63 -7.45
N ARG A 41 -0.29 1.43 -8.35
CA ARG A 41 -0.45 0.56 -9.54
C ARG A 41 -0.80 -0.88 -9.21
N VAL A 42 -0.17 -1.45 -8.19
CA VAL A 42 -0.48 -2.80 -7.73
C VAL A 42 -1.89 -2.87 -7.15
N LEU A 43 -2.30 -1.85 -6.39
CA LEU A 43 -3.60 -1.76 -5.75
C LEU A 43 -4.75 -1.56 -6.75
N GLU A 44 -4.52 -0.89 -7.87
CA GLU A 44 -5.49 -0.77 -8.96
C GLU A 44 -5.88 -2.12 -9.58
N ARG A 45 -5.02 -3.14 -9.47
CA ARG A 45 -5.31 -4.50 -9.98
C ARG A 45 -6.26 -5.28 -9.07
N PHE A 46 -6.56 -4.79 -7.87
CA PHE A 46 -7.50 -5.42 -6.94
C PHE A 46 -8.89 -4.79 -7.04
N SER A 47 -9.91 -5.63 -6.97
CA SER A 47 -11.30 -5.17 -6.86
C SER A 47 -11.63 -4.82 -5.42
N PHE A 48 -11.41 -3.55 -5.06
CA PHE A 48 -11.82 -2.99 -3.77
C PHE A 48 -13.24 -2.43 -3.83
N THR A 49 -13.93 -2.45 -2.69
CA THR A 49 -15.11 -1.60 -2.51
C THR A 49 -14.72 -0.12 -2.49
N ASP A 50 -15.65 0.79 -2.78
CA ASP A 50 -15.38 2.24 -2.78
C ASP A 50 -14.78 2.71 -1.43
N ALA A 51 -15.31 2.19 -0.32
CA ALA A 51 -14.82 2.47 1.03
C ALA A 51 -13.38 1.97 1.25
N GLN A 52 -13.06 0.77 0.76
CA GLN A 52 -11.70 0.22 0.84
C GLN A 52 -10.73 1.02 -0.03
N ARG A 53 -11.14 1.41 -1.24
CA ARG A 53 -10.32 2.22 -2.15
C ARG A 53 -9.97 3.56 -1.51
N ARG A 54 -10.96 4.30 -0.99
CA ARG A 54 -10.72 5.57 -0.29
C ARG A 54 -9.80 5.42 0.91
N HIS A 55 -9.95 4.34 1.68
CA HIS A 55 -9.08 4.07 2.83
C HIS A 55 -7.62 3.87 2.40
N VAL A 56 -7.41 3.04 1.37
CA VAL A 56 -6.09 2.75 0.82
C VAL A 56 -5.46 3.98 0.19
N GLU A 57 -6.21 4.75 -0.60
CA GLU A 57 -5.75 6.01 -1.18
C GLU A 57 -5.33 7.01 -0.09
N GLY A 58 -6.06 7.09 1.03
CA GLY A 58 -5.67 7.92 2.18
C GLY A 58 -4.38 7.46 2.85
N LEU A 59 -4.10 6.16 2.90
CA LEU A 59 -2.83 5.63 3.42
C LEU A 59 -1.66 5.97 2.50
N ILE A 60 -1.83 5.85 1.18
CA ILE A 60 -0.80 6.21 0.19
C ILE A 60 -0.56 7.73 0.21
N ALA A 61 -1.61 8.55 0.22
CA ALA A 61 -1.47 10.00 0.27
C ALA A 61 -0.69 10.46 1.51
N ARG A 62 -0.99 9.87 2.69
CA ARG A 62 -0.23 10.15 3.91
C ARG A 62 1.23 9.70 3.81
N TRP A 63 1.48 8.55 3.18
CA TRP A 63 2.84 8.08 2.94
C TRP A 63 3.62 9.03 2.02
N GLU A 64 3.00 9.53 0.94
CA GLU A 64 3.56 10.58 0.07
C GLU A 64 3.87 11.87 0.85
N GLU A 65 2.98 12.30 1.74
CA GLU A 65 3.20 13.47 2.61
C GLU A 65 4.38 13.28 3.58
N THR A 66 4.55 12.09 4.16
CA THR A 66 5.67 11.81 5.05
C THR A 66 6.99 11.80 4.28
N ARG A 67 7.00 11.26 3.06
CA ARG A 67 8.14 11.25 2.13
C ARG A 67 8.59 12.63 1.69
N GLY A 68 7.65 13.54 1.46
CA GLY A 68 7.95 14.93 1.11
C GLY A 68 8.51 15.79 2.25
N ARG A 69 8.57 15.25 3.48
CA ARG A 69 9.12 15.94 4.66
C ARG A 69 10.55 15.51 5.03
N GLU A 70 11.19 14.64 4.25
CA GLU A 70 12.58 14.19 4.44
C GLU A 70 13.60 14.93 3.55
#